data_AF-A0A2V8P6L4-F1
#
_entry.id   AF-A0A2V8P6L4-F1
#
_cell.length_a   1.000
_cell.length_b   1.000
_cell.length_c   1.000
_cell.angle_alpha   90.00
_cell.angle_beta   90.00
_cell.angle_gamma   90.00
#
_symmetry.space_group_name_H-M   'P 1'
#
loop_
_entity.id
_entity.type
_entity.pdbx_description
1 polymer ?
#
loop_
_entity_poly.entity_id
_entity_poly.type
_entity_poly.pdbx_seq_one_letter_code
_entity_poly.pdbx_strand_id
1 'polypeptide(L)'
;MSKIPPMIALSAIVLSLTISILPAQGDRDSEQTEWIAKSLKEMKTIKVGMIRADLLKVFVTEGGISTPFNRTYVYRECPYIKLDVEFEPLGSRDFEGRVTSETNEDVIKKISKPYLEWSVMD
;
A
#
# COMPACT_ATOMS: atom_id res chain seq x y z
N MET A 1 -8.85 28.80 84.57
CA MET A 1 -9.67 28.21 83.48
C MET A 1 -9.07 28.63 82.15
N SER A 2 -8.89 27.86 81.09
CA SER A 2 -8.85 26.42 80.79
C SER A 2 -7.97 26.33 79.53
N LYS A 3 -7.02 25.40 79.47
CA LYS A 3 -6.18 25.15 78.29
C LYS A 3 -6.98 24.30 77.30
N ILE A 4 -7.11 24.73 76.05
CA ILE A 4 -7.73 23.94 74.97
C ILE A 4 -6.59 23.29 74.15
N PRO A 5 -6.60 21.96 73.94
CA PRO A 5 -5.54 21.25 73.21
C PRO A 5 -5.80 21.25 71.68
N PRO A 6 -4.77 21.02 70.84
CA PRO A 6 -4.91 20.93 69.40
C PRO A 6 -5.17 19.47 68.99
N MET A 7 -6.40 19.15 68.58
CA MET A 7 -6.71 17.92 67.83
C MET A 7 -7.92 18.13 66.93
N ILE A 8 -7.68 18.59 65.69
CA ILE A 8 -8.48 18.22 64.50
C ILE A 8 -7.42 17.97 63.42
N ALA A 9 -6.90 16.75 63.35
CA ALA A 9 -7.35 15.73 62.41
C ALA A 9 -7.01 16.09 60.95
N LEU A 10 -5.78 15.73 60.59
CA LEU A 10 -5.43 14.98 59.39
C LEU A 10 -6.52 14.94 58.29
N SER A 11 -6.40 15.81 57.29
CA SER A 11 -7.09 15.64 56.02
C SER A 11 -6.14 16.10 54.90
N ALA A 12 -5.07 15.34 54.74
CA ALA A 12 -4.30 15.34 53.50
C ALA A 12 -5.18 14.73 52.42
N ILE A 13 -6.04 15.54 51.80
CA ILE A 13 -6.69 15.18 50.54
C ILE A 13 -5.61 15.35 49.48
N VAL A 14 -4.74 14.34 49.39
CA VAL A 14 -3.93 14.09 48.21
C VAL A 14 -4.93 13.73 47.12
N LEU A 15 -5.42 14.77 46.43
CA LEU A 15 -6.20 14.62 45.21
C LEU A 15 -5.30 13.88 44.24
N SER A 16 -5.49 12.56 44.21
CA SER A 16 -4.66 11.63 43.48
C SER A 16 -4.96 11.89 42.01
N LEU A 17 -4.14 12.74 41.41
CA LEU A 17 -4.12 12.97 39.98
C LEU A 17 -3.54 11.68 39.35
N THR A 18 -4.33 10.63 39.29
CA THR A 18 -4.06 9.50 38.40
C THR A 18 -4.36 9.99 37.00
N ILE A 19 -3.46 10.82 36.46
CA ILE A 19 -3.29 10.89 35.02
C ILE A 19 -2.87 9.47 34.65
N SER A 20 -3.84 8.67 34.22
CA SER A 20 -3.55 7.51 33.41
C SER A 20 -2.78 8.05 32.22
N ILE A 21 -1.45 7.96 32.28
CA ILE A 21 -0.60 8.04 31.11
C ILE A 21 -1.01 6.82 30.31
N LEU A 22 -2.09 6.93 29.54
CA LEU A 22 -2.19 6.17 28.31
C LEU A 22 -0.86 6.45 27.62
N PRO A 23 -0.08 5.42 27.24
CA PRO A 23 0.99 5.69 26.32
C PRO A 23 0.33 6.45 25.18
N ALA A 24 0.72 7.70 24.98
CA ALA A 24 0.52 8.32 23.70
C ALA A 24 1.00 7.24 22.73
N GLN A 25 0.16 6.85 21.77
CA GLN A 25 0.66 6.11 20.63
C GLN A 25 1.57 7.08 19.89
N GLY A 26 2.75 7.34 20.46
CA GLY A 26 3.79 8.16 19.90
C GLY A 26 4.26 7.43 18.67
N ASP A 27 4.25 8.14 17.55
CA ASP A 27 5.04 7.87 16.36
C ASP A 27 5.12 6.40 15.94
N ARG A 28 3.98 5.84 15.54
CA ARG A 28 3.99 4.65 14.66
C ARG A 28 3.99 5.02 13.17
N ASP A 29 3.84 6.31 12.85
CA ASP A 29 4.09 6.84 11.51
C ASP A 29 5.60 7.03 11.34
N SER A 30 6.28 5.89 11.16
CA SER A 30 7.64 5.87 10.66
C SER A 30 7.65 6.40 9.22
N GLU A 31 8.76 7.00 8.78
CA GLU A 31 8.97 7.40 7.38
C GLU A 31 8.64 6.26 6.40
N GLN A 32 8.89 5.01 6.82
CA GLN A 32 8.54 3.81 6.07
C GLN A 32 7.02 3.62 5.94
N THR A 33 6.25 3.87 7.01
CA THR A 33 4.79 3.81 7.00
C THR A 33 4.23 4.86 6.03
N GLU A 34 4.76 6.09 6.09
CA GLU A 34 4.34 7.18 5.21
C GLU A 34 4.66 6.89 3.74
N TRP A 35 5.87 6.38 3.48
CA TRP A 35 6.28 5.96 2.14
C TRP A 35 5.38 4.84 1.61
N ILE A 36 5.14 3.77 2.38
CA ILE A 36 4.22 2.69 1.97
C ILE A 36 2.83 3.25 1.68
N ALA A 37 2.31 4.13 2.53
CA ALA A 37 0.99 4.74 2.33
C ALA A 37 0.93 5.58 1.04
N LYS A 38 1.99 6.33 0.73
CA LYS A 38 2.12 7.10 -0.50
C LYS A 38 2.19 6.17 -1.72
N SER A 39 3.02 5.14 -1.69
CA SER A 39 3.13 4.16 -2.79
C SER A 39 1.80 3.44 -3.02
N LEU A 40 1.09 3.03 -1.97
CA LEU A 40 -0.25 2.43 -2.09
C LEU A 40 -1.28 3.39 -2.73
N LYS A 41 -1.22 4.69 -2.41
CA LYS A 41 -2.08 5.70 -3.04
C LYS A 41 -1.77 5.85 -4.52
N GLU A 42 -0.50 5.87 -4.90
CA GLU A 42 -0.07 5.95 -6.30
C GLU A 42 -0.51 4.70 -7.07
N MET A 43 -0.23 3.49 -6.56
CA MET A 43 -0.62 2.23 -7.20
C MET A 43 -2.14 2.13 -7.40
N LYS A 44 -2.93 2.65 -6.45
CA LYS A 44 -4.41 2.68 -6.52
C LYS A 44 -4.95 3.59 -7.64
N THR A 45 -4.11 4.45 -8.24
CA THR A 45 -4.52 5.24 -9.41
C THR A 45 -4.74 4.37 -10.64
N ILE A 46 -4.08 3.21 -10.73
CA ILE A 46 -4.24 2.26 -11.83
C ILE A 46 -5.50 1.41 -11.62
N LYS A 47 -6.35 1.35 -12.64
CA LYS A 47 -7.68 0.72 -12.58
C LYS A 47 -8.00 -0.07 -13.84
N VAL A 48 -8.94 -1.00 -13.70
CA VAL A 48 -9.61 -1.66 -14.83
C VAL A 48 -10.17 -0.60 -15.79
N GLY A 49 -9.97 -0.81 -17.08
CA GLY A 49 -10.36 0.10 -18.15
C GLY A 49 -9.28 1.09 -18.59
N MET A 50 -8.20 1.26 -17.82
CA MET A 50 -7.03 2.05 -18.25
C MET A 50 -6.19 1.28 -19.27
N ILE A 51 -5.34 1.98 -20.01
CA ILE A 51 -4.47 1.36 -21.02
C ILE A 51 -3.12 0.95 -20.41
N ARG A 52 -2.43 0.01 -21.06
CA ARG A 52 -1.09 -0.46 -20.67
C ARG A 52 -0.10 0.69 -20.49
N ALA A 53 -0.14 1.71 -21.35
CA ALA A 53 0.72 2.88 -21.20
C ALA A 53 0.56 3.61 -19.85
N ASP A 54 -0.63 3.61 -19.26
CA ASP A 54 -0.85 4.23 -17.95
C ASP A 54 -0.28 3.37 -16.83
N LEU A 55 -0.49 2.04 -16.89
CA LEU A 55 0.15 1.10 -15.96
C LEU A 55 1.67 1.27 -15.98
N LEU A 56 2.25 1.33 -17.17
CA LEU A 56 3.70 1.44 -17.37
C LEU A 56 4.28 2.76 -16.83
N LYS A 57 3.48 3.76 -16.46
CA LYS A 57 4.00 4.96 -15.76
C LYS A 57 4.34 4.68 -14.30
N VAL A 58 3.64 3.75 -13.67
CA VAL A 58 3.75 3.43 -12.23
C VAL A 58 4.47 2.10 -12.00
N PHE A 59 4.32 1.17 -12.93
CA PHE A 59 4.89 -0.18 -12.86
C PHE A 59 5.82 -0.46 -14.04
N VAL A 60 6.62 -1.53 -13.92
CA VAL A 60 7.42 -2.12 -14.99
C VAL A 60 7.19 -3.63 -15.04
N THR A 61 7.42 -4.23 -16.19
CA THR A 61 7.30 -5.69 -16.37
C THR A 61 8.30 -6.40 -15.46
N GLU A 62 7.85 -7.43 -14.73
CA GLU A 62 8.78 -8.34 -14.06
C GLU A 62 9.44 -9.28 -15.08
N GLY A 63 10.72 -9.58 -14.89
CA GLY A 63 11.42 -10.60 -15.69
C GLY A 63 10.82 -12.00 -15.52
N GLY A 64 11.30 -12.96 -16.31
CA GLY A 64 10.84 -14.35 -16.26
C GLY A 64 9.74 -14.71 -17.26
N ILE A 65 9.14 -15.89 -17.07
CA ILE A 65 8.19 -16.46 -18.02
C ILE A 65 6.82 -15.82 -17.80
N SER A 66 6.37 -15.01 -18.75
CA SER A 66 5.03 -14.43 -18.75
C SER A 66 4.41 -14.48 -20.15
N THR A 67 3.08 -14.33 -20.20
CA THR A 67 2.39 -14.12 -21.47
C THR A 67 2.12 -12.62 -21.65
N PRO A 68 2.06 -12.10 -22.89
CA PRO A 68 1.78 -10.69 -23.12
C PRO A 68 0.47 -10.18 -22.50
N PHE A 69 -0.53 -11.05 -22.31
CA PHE A 69 -1.86 -10.67 -21.83
C PHE A 69 -2.15 -11.07 -20.39
N ASN A 70 -1.26 -11.83 -19.76
CA ASN A 70 -1.30 -12.16 -18.35
C ASN A 70 0.14 -12.21 -17.82
N ARG A 71 0.50 -11.20 -17.03
CA ARG A 71 1.84 -11.07 -16.44
C ARG A 71 1.82 -10.36 -15.10
N THR A 72 2.91 -10.55 -14.37
CA THR A 72 3.25 -9.81 -13.17
C THR A 72 4.02 -8.54 -13.51
N TYR A 73 3.66 -7.47 -12.82
CA TYR A 73 4.31 -6.17 -12.89
C TYR A 73 4.83 -5.80 -11.50
N VAL A 74 5.97 -5.13 -11.47
CA VAL A 74 6.60 -4.65 -10.24
C VAL A 74 6.54 -3.14 -10.16
N TYR A 75 6.36 -2.62 -8.95
CA TYR A 75 6.32 -1.18 -8.70
C TYR A 75 7.68 -0.55 -8.95
N ARG A 76 7.71 0.60 -9.64
CA ARG A 76 8.96 1.25 -10.09
C ARG A 76 9.92 1.59 -8.97
N GLU A 77 9.41 2.01 -7.80
CA GLU A 77 10.27 2.39 -6.66
C GLU A 77 10.66 1.19 -5.78
N CYS A 78 9.99 0.04 -5.92
CA CYS A 78 10.29 -1.14 -5.12
C CYS A 78 9.86 -2.43 -5.85
N PRO A 79 10.82 -3.22 -6.36
CA PRO A 79 10.51 -4.41 -7.15
C PRO A 79 9.90 -5.56 -6.32
N TYR A 80 9.85 -5.41 -4.99
CA TYR A 80 9.17 -6.36 -4.12
C TYR A 80 7.66 -6.18 -4.07
N ILE A 81 7.14 -5.05 -4.54
CA ILE A 81 5.71 -4.82 -4.63
C ILE A 81 5.24 -5.21 -6.03
N LYS A 82 4.39 -6.21 -6.10
CA LYS A 82 3.94 -6.81 -7.34
C LYS A 82 2.44 -6.71 -7.49
N LEU A 83 1.97 -6.80 -8.72
CA LEU A 83 0.57 -7.08 -9.03
C LEU A 83 0.46 -7.85 -10.34
N ASP A 84 -0.63 -8.58 -10.49
CA ASP A 84 -0.93 -9.34 -11.70
C ASP A 84 -1.97 -8.58 -12.52
N VAL A 85 -1.74 -8.52 -13.83
CA VAL A 85 -2.62 -7.83 -14.77
C VAL A 85 -3.01 -8.74 -15.91
N GLU A 86 -4.31 -8.77 -16.18
CA GLU A 86 -4.87 -9.33 -17.41
C GLU A 86 -5.26 -8.19 -18.34
N PHE A 87 -4.86 -8.27 -19.61
CA PHE A 87 -5.22 -7.29 -20.64
C PHE A 87 -6.27 -7.83 -21.61
N GLU A 88 -7.20 -6.97 -22.00
CA GLU A 88 -7.99 -7.14 -23.21
C GLU A 88 -7.17 -6.58 -24.40
N PRO A 89 -6.76 -7.44 -25.34
CA PRO A 89 -5.88 -7.05 -26.42
C PRO A 89 -6.58 -6.18 -27.46
N LEU A 90 -5.97 -5.05 -27.83
CA LEU A 90 -6.41 -4.19 -28.94
C LEU A 90 -5.49 -4.26 -30.16
N GLY A 91 -4.42 -5.06 -30.07
CA GLY A 91 -3.49 -5.32 -31.18
C GLY A 91 -4.13 -6.00 -32.40
N SER A 92 -3.34 -6.07 -33.47
CA SER A 92 -3.77 -6.71 -34.71
C SER A 92 -4.02 -8.20 -34.51
N ARG A 93 -4.92 -8.75 -35.33
CA ARG A 93 -5.23 -10.18 -35.34
C ARG A 93 -4.77 -10.82 -36.65
N ASP A 94 -4.29 -12.05 -36.59
CA ASP A 94 -4.01 -12.84 -37.79
C ASP A 94 -5.29 -13.35 -38.47
N PHE A 95 -5.13 -14.08 -39.58
CA PHE A 95 -6.23 -14.68 -40.32
C PHE A 95 -7.03 -15.72 -39.52
N GLU A 96 -6.47 -16.24 -38.42
CA GLU A 96 -7.15 -17.17 -37.50
C GLU A 96 -7.77 -16.45 -36.30
N GLY A 97 -7.69 -15.11 -36.26
CA GLY A 97 -8.24 -14.28 -35.19
C GLY A 97 -7.38 -14.20 -33.93
N ARG A 98 -6.16 -14.75 -33.94
CA ARG A 98 -5.21 -14.69 -32.82
C ARG A 98 -4.57 -13.32 -32.76
N VAL A 99 -4.33 -12.83 -31.55
CA VAL A 99 -3.67 -11.54 -31.36
C VAL A 99 -2.19 -11.69 -31.64
N THR A 100 -1.66 -10.86 -32.53
CA THR A 100 -0.26 -10.96 -33.01
C THR A 100 0.66 -9.91 -32.40
N SER A 101 0.10 -8.90 -31.73
CA SER A 101 0.89 -7.83 -31.12
C SER A 101 0.34 -7.41 -29.76
N GLU A 102 1.28 -7.18 -28.84
CA GLU A 102 1.05 -6.38 -27.65
C GLU A 102 1.15 -4.90 -28.02
N THR A 103 0.25 -4.08 -27.49
CA THR A 103 0.31 -2.63 -27.70
C THR A 103 0.11 -1.86 -26.40
N ASN A 104 0.50 -0.59 -26.44
CA ASN A 104 0.36 0.32 -25.31
C ASN A 104 -1.11 0.71 -25.04
N GLU A 105 -1.98 0.44 -26.01
CA GLU A 105 -3.42 0.69 -25.97
C GLU A 105 -4.20 -0.50 -25.41
N ASP A 106 -3.56 -1.66 -25.19
CA ASP A 106 -4.20 -2.81 -24.54
C ASP A 106 -4.86 -2.38 -23.22
N VAL A 107 -6.10 -2.82 -23.00
CA VAL A 107 -6.93 -2.34 -21.89
C VAL A 107 -6.82 -3.27 -20.70
N ILE A 108 -6.62 -2.74 -19.50
CA ILE A 108 -6.60 -3.52 -18.27
C ILE A 108 -7.99 -4.13 -18.05
N LYS A 109 -8.07 -5.45 -18.12
CA LYS A 109 -9.30 -6.24 -17.90
C LYS A 109 -9.42 -6.67 -16.45
N LYS A 110 -8.30 -7.09 -15.84
CA LYS A 110 -8.22 -7.43 -14.42
C LYS A 110 -6.91 -6.92 -13.85
N ILE A 111 -6.95 -6.54 -12.58
CA ILE A 111 -5.79 -6.13 -11.80
C ILE A 111 -5.92 -6.68 -10.38
N SER A 112 -4.87 -7.32 -9.87
CA SER A 112 -4.86 -7.81 -8.49
C SER A 112 -4.71 -6.65 -7.49
N LYS A 113 -4.86 -6.95 -6.19
CA LYS A 113 -4.30 -6.07 -5.16
C LYS A 113 -2.77 -6.16 -5.22
N PRO A 114 -2.04 -5.08 -4.90
CA PRO A 114 -0.61 -5.17 -4.70
C PRO A 114 -0.26 -6.18 -3.60
N TYR A 115 0.76 -6.99 -3.83
CA TYR A 115 1.27 -7.98 -2.89
C TYR A 115 2.80 -7.90 -2.80
N LEU A 116 3.36 -8.49 -1.75
CA LEU A 116 4.81 -8.53 -1.53
C LEU A 116 5.36 -9.89 -1.92
N GLU A 117 6.43 -9.87 -2.70
CA GLU A 117 7.21 -11.06 -3.06
C GLU A 117 8.63 -10.65 -3.42
N TRP A 118 9.60 -11.56 -3.25
CA TRP A 118 10.98 -11.30 -3.69
C TRP A 118 11.05 -11.09 -5.20
N SER A 119 11.97 -10.22 -5.62
CA SER A 119 12.26 -10.02 -7.04
C SER A 119 12.75 -11.33 -7.65
N VAL A 120 12.18 -11.70 -8.78
CA VAL A 120 12.76 -12.75 -9.61
C VAL A 120 13.94 -12.13 -10.36
N MET A 121 15.15 -12.59 -10.06
CA MET A 121 16.33 -12.33 -10.89
C MET A 121 16.39 -13.40 -11.98
N ASP A 122 16.61 -12.95 -13.20
CA ASP A 122 16.99 -13.74 -14.37
C ASP A 122 18.38 -14.37 -14.26
#